data_AF-A0A7W5BG22-F1
#
_entry.id   AF-A0A7W5BG22-F1
#
_cell.length_a   1.000
_cell.length_b   1.000
_cell.length_c   1.000
_cell.angle_alpha   90.00
_cell.angle_beta   90.00
_cell.angle_gamma   90.00
#
_symmetry.space_group_name_H-M   'P 1'
#
loop_
_entity.id
_entity.type
_entity.pdbx_description
1 polymer ?
#
loop_
_entity_poly.entity_id
_entity_poly.type
_entity_poly.pdbx_seq_one_letter_code
_entity_poly.pdbx_strand_id
1 'polypeptide(L)' 'MTRRFDAHTAEKIGIALLTREAFGVGASITYALLSGISPCLIESVLSRPREQLRDFGSLPRPTPDRRSSKTTTTTRH' A
#
# COMPACT_ATOMS: atom_id res chain seq x y z
N MET A 1 5.11 -8.90 16.36
CA MET A 1 4.94 -7.44 16.09
C MET A 1 3.96 -7.26 14.94
N THR A 2 2.73 -6.88 15.23
CA THR A 2 1.69 -6.59 14.22
C THR A 2 1.95 -5.19 13.66
N ARG A 3 2.47 -5.09 12.43
CA ARG A 3 2.59 -3.79 11.75
C ARG A 3 1.17 -3.23 11.56
N ARG A 4 0.84 -2.17 12.29
CA ARG A 4 -0.40 -1.42 12.06
C ARG A 4 -0.24 -0.72 10.71
N PHE A 5 -1.03 -1.14 9.73
CA PHE A 5 -1.05 -0.50 8.42
C PHE A 5 -1.67 0.89 8.57
N ASP A 6 -0.89 1.93 8.29
CA ASP A 6 -1.39 3.29 8.20
C ASP A 6 -2.06 3.51 6.84
N ALA A 7 -3.35 3.20 6.79
CA ALA A 7 -4.15 3.28 5.57
C ALA A 7 -4.25 4.71 5.02
N HIS A 8 -4.30 5.71 5.91
CA HIS A 8 -4.47 7.11 5.52
C HIS A 8 -3.21 7.67 4.85
N THR A 9 -2.02 7.33 5.38
CA THR A 9 -0.76 7.69 4.71
C THR A 9 -0.61 6.95 3.38
N ALA A 10 -1.00 5.67 3.32
CA ALA A 10 -0.95 4.89 2.09
C ALA A 10 -1.85 5.47 0.99
N GLU A 11 -3.05 5.93 1.34
CA GLU A 11 -3.99 6.57 0.41
C GLU A 11 -3.40 7.85 -0.20
N LYS A 12 -2.85 8.74 0.65
CA LYS A 12 -2.21 9.98 0.17
C LYS A 12 -1.03 9.69 -0.76
N ILE A 13 -0.23 8.66 -0.45
CA ILE A 13 0.84 8.21 -1.34
C ILE A 13 0.28 7.72 -2.68
N GLY A 14 -0.82 6.95 -2.66
CA GLY A 14 -1.51 6.52 -3.87
C GLY A 14 -1.92 7.69 -4.75
N ILE A 15 -2.53 8.73 -4.16
CA ILE A 15 -2.93 9.94 -4.89
C ILE A 15 -1.70 10.69 -5.42
N ALA A 16 -0.61 10.80 -4.65
CA ALA A 16 0.62 11.41 -5.10
C ALA A 16 1.21 10.67 -6.32
N LEU A 17 1.16 9.34 -6.34
CA LEU A 17 1.61 8.55 -7.49
C LEU A 17 0.72 8.77 -8.71
N LEU A 18 -0.60 8.76 -8.54
CA LEU A 18 -1.53 9.07 -9.65
C LEU A 18 -1.33 10.49 -10.19
N THR A 19 -1.07 11.45 -9.30
CA THR A 19 -0.76 12.84 -9.67
C THR A 19 0.53 12.92 -10.46
N ARG A 20 1.55 12.12 -10.11
CA ARG A 20 2.80 12.03 -10.89
C ARG A 20 2.53 11.54 -12.31
N GLU A 21 1.67 10.53 -12.46
CA GLU A 21 1.33 9.97 -13.77
C GLU A 21 0.55 10.97 -14.64
N ALA A 22 -0.39 11.70 -14.04
CA ALA A 22 -1.26 12.64 -14.76
C ALA A 22 -0.59 13.99 -15.05
N PHE A 23 0.21 14.52 -14.12
CA PHE A 23 0.67 15.92 -14.14
C PHE A 23 2.19 16.07 -13.93
N GLY A 24 2.92 14.96 -13.78
CA GLY A 24 4.37 14.96 -13.59
C GLY A 24 4.83 15.10 -12.13
N VAL A 25 6.13 14.98 -11.94
CA VAL A 25 6.77 14.85 -10.62
C VAL A 25 6.57 16.10 -9.75
N GLY A 26 6.63 17.30 -10.31
CA GLY A 26 6.46 18.55 -9.55
C GLY A 26 5.10 18.63 -8.86
N ALA A 27 4.02 18.38 -9.60
CA ALA A 27 2.66 18.38 -9.07
C ALA A 27 2.46 17.32 -7.96
N SER A 28 3.07 16.15 -8.15
CA SER A 28 3.05 15.07 -7.15
C SER A 28 3.74 15.47 -5.84
N ILE A 29 4.92 16.09 -5.91
CA ILE A 29 5.64 16.58 -4.72
C ILE A 29 4.81 17.67 -4.03
N THR A 30 4.28 18.63 -4.78
CA THR A 30 3.42 19.70 -4.23
C THR A 30 2.22 19.13 -3.50
N TYR A 31 1.49 18.19 -4.11
CA TYR A 31 0.38 17.51 -3.47
C TYR A 31 0.82 16.79 -2.18
N ALA A 32 1.90 16.01 -2.25
CA ALA A 32 2.35 15.22 -1.12
C ALA A 32 2.74 16.09 0.09
N LEU A 33 3.42 17.22 -0.15
CA LEU A 33 3.76 18.21 0.88
C LEU A 33 2.50 18.84 1.48
N LEU A 34 1.56 19.31 0.65
CA LEU A 34 0.31 19.94 1.12
C LEU A 34 -0.58 18.97 1.89
N SER A 35 -0.55 17.68 1.54
CA SER A 35 -1.29 16.62 2.25
C SER A 35 -0.63 16.19 3.57
N GLY A 36 0.53 16.75 3.91
CA GLY A 36 1.25 16.50 5.16
C GLY A 36 2.05 15.20 5.18
N ILE A 37 2.43 14.65 4.01
CA ILE A 37 3.35 13.51 3.97
C ILE A 37 4.76 13.99 4.34
N SER A 38 5.45 13.23 5.21
CA SER A 38 6.84 13.53 5.58
C SER A 38 7.76 13.60 4.36
N PRO A 39 8.62 14.63 4.22
CA PRO A 39 9.56 14.76 3.10
C PRO A 39 10.43 13.51 2.88
N CYS A 40 10.89 12.86 3.95
CA CYS A 40 11.69 11.64 3.84
C CYS A 40 10.90 10.50 3.18
N LEU A 41 9.60 10.41 3.45
CA LEU A 41 8.72 9.41 2.85
C LEU A 41 8.43 9.74 1.39
N ILE A 42 8.20 11.02 1.08
CA ILE A 42 8.05 11.52 -0.30
C ILE A 42 9.27 11.12 -1.14
N GLU A 43 10.47 11.44 -0.66
CA GLU A 43 11.72 11.11 -1.33
C GLU A 43 11.85 9.59 -1.50
N SER A 44 11.62 8.81 -0.45
CA SER A 44 11.78 7.35 -0.51
C SER A 44 10.83 6.63 -1.49
N VAL A 45 9.68 7.25 -1.82
CA VAL A 45 8.65 6.64 -2.68
C VAL A 45 8.67 7.24 -4.08
N LEU A 46 8.74 8.57 -4.21
CA LEU A 46 8.67 9.25 -5.51
C LEU A 46 9.99 9.18 -6.29
N SER A 47 11.13 8.97 -5.61
CA SER A 47 12.43 8.72 -6.28
C SER A 47 12.51 7.36 -6.96
N ARG A 48 11.57 6.44 -6.66
CA ARG A 48 11.60 5.10 -7.25
C ARG A 48 11.32 5.16 -8.76
N PRO A 49 12.10 4.40 -9.56
CA PRO A 49 11.75 4.13 -10.95
C PRO A 49 10.32 3.61 -11.04
N ARG A 50 9.58 4.03 -12.07
CA ARG A 50 8.18 3.61 -12.28
C ARG A 50 8.02 2.08 -12.25
N GLU A 51 8.96 1.37 -12.85
CA GLU A 51 9.03 -0.09 -12.94
C GLU A 51 9.13 -0.80 -11.58
N GLN A 52 9.55 -0.09 -10.53
CA GLN A 52 9.70 -0.63 -9.18
C GLN A 52 8.48 -0.37 -8.29
N LEU A 53 7.55 0.47 -8.74
CA LEU A 53 6.25 0.63 -8.10
C LEU A 53 5.40 -0.56 -8.56
N ARG A 54 5.01 -1.44 -7.62
CA ARG A 54 4.15 -2.59 -7.94
C ARG A 54 2.93 -2.11 -8.74
N ASP A 55 2.65 -2.76 -9.86
CA ASP A 55 1.40 -2.57 -10.59
C ASP A 55 0.21 -2.83 -9.65
N PHE A 56 -0.43 -1.74 -9.22
CA PHE A 56 -1.62 -1.76 -8.37
C PHE A 56 -2.81 -2.47 -9.05
N GLY A 57 -2.73 -2.79 -10.35
CA GLY A 57 -3.70 -3.62 -11.05
C GLY A 57 -3.76 -5.08 -10.56
N SER A 58 -2.73 -5.55 -9.85
CA SER A 58 -2.71 -6.87 -9.22
C SER A 58 -3.22 -6.82 -7.78
N LEU A 59 -4.49 -6.49 -7.60
CA LEU A 59 -5.16 -6.67 -6.30
C LEU A 59 -4.88 -8.11 -5.81
N PRO A 60 -4.29 -8.30 -4.61
CA PRO A 60 -4.04 -9.63 -4.10
C PRO A 60 -5.39 -10.33 -3.92
N ARG A 61 -5.61 -11.38 -4.73
CA ARG A 61 -6.74 -12.30 -4.59
C ARG A 61 -6.80 -12.73 -3.11
N PRO A 62 -7.92 -12.58 -2.39
CA PRO A 62 -8.00 -13.02 -1.01
C PRO A 62 -7.63 -14.51 -0.96
N THR A 63 -6.50 -14.82 -0.34
CA THR A 63 -6.10 -16.19 -0.07
C THR A 63 -7.16 -16.82 0.82
N PRO A 64 -7.76 -17.96 0.44
CA PRO A 64 -8.73 -18.64 1.28
C PRO A 64 -8.08 -18.94 2.63
N ASP A 65 -8.77 -18.54 3.69
CA ASP A 65 -8.34 -18.71 5.07
C ASP A 65 -8.04 -20.20 5.34
N ARG A 66 -6.76 -20.54 5.54
CA ARG A 66 -6.34 -21.90 5.90
C ARG A 66 -6.79 -22.33 7.30
N ARG A 67 -7.44 -21.45 8.06
CA ARG A 67 -7.87 -21.71 9.45
C ARG A 67 -9.22 -22.42 9.55
N SER A 68 -9.90 -22.70 8.46
CA SER A 68 -11.19 -23.40 8.47
C SER A 68 -11.08 -24.92 8.61
N SER A 69 -9.89 -25.52 8.46
CA SER A 69 -9.71 -26.98 8.49
C SER A 69 -9.16 -27.48 9.82
N LYS A 70 -9.74 -27.03 10.94
CA LYS A 70 -9.64 -27.80 12.20
C LYS A 70 -10.89 -28.64 12.34
N THR A 71 -10.87 -29.78 11.68
CA THR A 71 -11.81 -30.88 11.88
C THR A 71 -11.78 -31.29 13.35
N THR A 72 -12.87 -31.04 14.05
CA THR A 72 -13.14 -31.52 15.41
C THR A 72 -13.12 -33.04 15.40
N THR A 73 -12.03 -33.64 15.88
CA THR A 73 -11.97 -35.09 16.15
C THR A 73 -12.37 -35.30 17.60
N THR A 74 -13.66 -35.56 17.83
CA THR A 74 -14.18 -36.06 19.10
C THR A 74 -13.95 -37.56 19.14
N THR A 75 -12.97 -38.01 19.94
CA THR A 75 -12.82 -39.43 20.29
C THR A 75 -13.20 -39.59 21.76
N ARG A 76 -14.34 -40.26 22.02
CA ARG A 76 -14.69 -40.82 23.33
C ARG A 76 -14.50 -42.33 23.26
N HIS A 77 -13.75 -42.88 24.21
CA HIS A 77 -13.87 -44.25 24.69
C HIS A 77 -13.80 -44.24 26.21
#